data_AF-A0A7T0RKD7-F1
#
_entry.id   AF-A0A7T0RKD7-F1
#
_cell.length_a   1.000
_cell.length_b   1.000
_cell.length_c   1.000
_cell.angle_alpha   90.00
_cell.angle_beta   90.00
_cell.angle_gamma   90.00
#
_symmetry.space_group_name_H-M   'P 1'
#
loop_
_entity.id
_entity.type
_entity.pdbx_description
1 polymer ?
#
loop_
_entity_poly.entity_id
_entity_poly.type
_entity_poly.pdbx_seq_one_letter_code
_entity_poly.pdbx_strand_id
1 'polypeptide(L)'
;MSQYLLIKKLYVQNANAIAGLTYGFPAITNFLGFAHAISRKLPNELNVALDGVMVISHKNTVHVRQPKGWGDYVFALSRNPLTKKGDTAPINEEGRLSMEISLLVEMKGYQAGDQVTGEQLTCAVTHLLPTLRLAGGQIVRFESVSITTLDNELATLRQLMPGFALVDRSDYLAAHYRALQEKDSTATQFDAWCDFTSLKYEAKRIVDSSSSSNESGTVKAEWHYVRKPHPGYLVPINTGYCAISKVYEQGEIANIRDPLVPALFAEAAYSVGEWKSLHGLPSINTAIWRYQHQYPWYLAKSEPFVEDLVEPDNFDESSEMTF
;
A
#
# COMPACT_ATOMS: atom_id res chain seq x y z
N MET A 1 -25.25 5.81 -9.84
CA MET A 1 -24.31 4.74 -10.27
C MET A 1 -22.91 5.33 -10.20
N SER A 2 -21.96 4.66 -9.54
CA SER A 2 -20.58 5.13 -9.48
C SER A 2 -19.92 5.00 -10.85
N GLN A 3 -19.20 6.04 -11.26
CA GLN A 3 -18.51 6.13 -12.54
C GLN A 3 -17.01 6.06 -12.29
N TYR A 4 -16.26 5.47 -13.22
CA TYR A 4 -14.84 5.23 -13.03
C TYR A 4 -14.01 5.79 -14.16
N LEU A 5 -12.90 6.43 -13.81
CA LEU A 5 -11.82 6.78 -14.70
C LEU A 5 -10.80 5.64 -14.71
N LEU A 6 -10.67 4.98 -15.85
CA LEU A 6 -9.67 3.94 -16.08
C LEU A 6 -8.42 4.56 -16.71
N ILE A 7 -7.28 4.44 -16.03
CA ILE A 7 -5.95 4.74 -16.56
C ILE A 7 -5.25 3.40 -16.76
N LYS A 8 -5.10 2.99 -18.02
CA LYS A 8 -4.63 1.65 -18.38
C LYS A 8 -3.12 1.62 -18.64
N LYS A 9 -2.44 0.62 -18.07
CA LYS A 9 -0.99 0.33 -18.20
C LYS A 9 -0.10 1.57 -18.11
N LEU A 10 -0.25 2.31 -17.03
CA LEU A 10 0.65 3.37 -16.62
C LEU A 10 2.02 2.77 -16.27
N TYR A 11 3.04 3.16 -17.02
CA TYR A 11 4.43 2.78 -16.75
C TYR A 11 5.14 3.91 -16.00
N VAL A 12 5.60 3.58 -14.80
CA VAL A 12 6.28 4.50 -13.89
C VAL A 12 7.69 4.00 -13.62
N GLN A 13 8.67 4.88 -13.80
CA GLN A 13 10.07 4.61 -13.56
C GLN A 13 10.57 5.33 -12.30
N ASN A 14 11.47 4.67 -11.56
CA ASN A 14 12.08 5.20 -10.34
C ASN A 14 11.05 5.61 -9.28
N ALA A 15 9.95 4.86 -9.16
CA ALA A 15 9.03 5.02 -8.04
C ALA A 15 9.68 4.52 -6.74
N ASN A 16 9.28 5.12 -5.62
CA ASN A 16 9.81 4.77 -4.30
C ASN A 16 9.39 3.34 -3.91
N ALA A 17 10.38 2.51 -3.58
CA ALA A 17 10.19 1.12 -3.17
C ALA A 17 10.20 0.92 -1.65
N ILE A 18 10.43 1.99 -0.87
CA ILE A 18 10.46 1.95 0.59
C ILE A 18 9.17 2.56 1.13
N ALA A 19 8.42 1.78 1.92
CA ALA A 19 7.14 2.17 2.50
C ALA A 19 7.16 2.01 4.03
N GLY A 20 8.15 2.64 4.68
CA GLY A 20 8.39 2.49 6.11
C GLY A 20 9.16 1.20 6.41
N LEU A 21 8.59 0.30 7.21
CA LEU A 21 9.16 -1.00 7.54
C LEU A 21 9.10 -2.02 6.40
N THR A 22 8.29 -1.77 5.37
CA THR A 22 8.15 -2.65 4.22
C THR A 22 8.89 -2.10 3.00
N TYR A 23 9.37 -3.00 2.15
CA TYR A 23 9.90 -2.63 0.84
C TYR A 23 9.24 -3.45 -0.26
N GLY A 24 9.23 -2.90 -1.48
CA GLY A 24 8.61 -3.53 -2.63
C GLY A 24 7.65 -2.58 -3.31
N PHE A 25 6.35 -2.82 -3.15
CA PHE A 25 5.31 -1.97 -3.74
C PHE A 25 5.11 -0.67 -2.90
N PRO A 26 4.86 0.49 -3.53
CA PRO A 26 4.64 1.73 -2.80
C PRO A 26 3.46 1.67 -1.83
N ALA A 27 3.49 2.51 -0.80
CA ALA A 27 2.35 2.71 0.10
C ALA A 27 1.10 3.13 -0.68
N ILE A 28 -0.08 2.64 -0.27
CA ILE A 28 -1.34 2.88 -0.97
C ILE A 28 -1.73 4.37 -1.01
N THR A 29 -1.30 5.12 0.01
CA THR A 29 -1.49 6.57 0.13
C THR A 29 -0.89 7.35 -1.04
N ASN A 30 0.15 6.84 -1.69
CA ASN A 30 0.73 7.46 -2.89
C ASN A 30 -0.25 7.45 -4.08
N PHE A 31 -1.07 6.42 -4.21
CA PHE A 31 -2.03 6.29 -5.32
C PHE A 31 -3.27 7.14 -5.07
N LEU A 32 -3.76 7.19 -3.82
CA LEU A 32 -4.84 8.09 -3.43
C LEU A 32 -4.41 9.56 -3.56
N GLY A 33 -3.20 9.89 -3.13
CA GLY A 33 -2.65 11.24 -3.26
C GLY A 33 -2.46 11.64 -4.73
N PHE A 34 -2.15 10.68 -5.60
CA PHE A 34 -2.09 10.89 -7.03
C PHE A 34 -3.46 11.19 -7.65
N ALA A 35 -4.50 10.43 -7.29
CA ALA A 35 -5.88 10.73 -7.72
C ALA A 35 -6.34 12.10 -7.22
N HIS A 36 -6.06 12.43 -5.96
CA HIS A 36 -6.35 13.75 -5.39
C HIS A 36 -5.61 14.88 -6.12
N ALA A 37 -4.33 14.67 -6.47
CA ALA A 37 -3.54 15.64 -7.23
C ALA A 37 -4.09 15.86 -8.64
N ILE A 38 -4.59 14.82 -9.31
CA ILE A 38 -5.31 14.98 -10.58
C ILE A 38 -6.57 15.80 -10.35
N SER A 39 -7.39 15.44 -9.35
CA SER A 39 -8.63 16.15 -9.02
C SER A 39 -8.41 17.66 -8.81
N ARG A 40 -7.31 18.04 -8.15
CA ARG A 40 -6.94 19.45 -7.88
C ARG A 40 -6.47 20.21 -9.13
N LYS A 41 -5.99 19.53 -10.16
CA LYS A 41 -5.52 20.13 -11.41
C LYS A 41 -6.55 20.12 -12.53
N LEU A 42 -7.67 19.42 -12.34
CA LEU A 42 -8.77 19.43 -13.30
C LEU A 42 -9.44 20.81 -13.34
N PRO A 43 -9.96 21.24 -14.51
CA PRO A 43 -10.74 22.47 -14.61
C PRO A 43 -11.95 22.44 -13.68
N ASN A 44 -12.15 23.52 -12.91
CA ASN A 44 -13.28 23.66 -11.99
C ASN A 44 -14.64 23.54 -12.70
N GLU A 45 -14.70 23.87 -13.99
CA GLU A 45 -15.91 23.81 -14.82
C GLU A 45 -16.50 22.41 -14.93
N LEU A 46 -15.67 21.36 -14.84
CA LEU A 46 -16.13 19.98 -14.94
C LEU A 46 -16.90 19.52 -13.70
N ASN A 47 -16.71 20.17 -12.53
CA ASN A 47 -17.31 19.77 -11.25
C ASN A 47 -17.14 18.27 -10.92
N VAL A 48 -16.05 17.64 -11.40
CA VAL A 48 -15.72 16.24 -11.12
C VAL A 48 -14.65 16.16 -10.04
N ALA A 49 -14.91 15.37 -9.01
CA ALA A 49 -13.93 15.04 -7.98
C ALA A 49 -13.50 13.56 -8.11
N LEU A 50 -12.20 13.31 -7.99
CA LEU A 50 -11.64 11.97 -7.94
C LEU A 50 -11.31 11.60 -6.50
N ASP A 51 -11.77 10.44 -6.06
CA ASP A 51 -11.64 10.02 -4.66
C ASP A 51 -11.00 8.63 -4.54
N GLY A 52 -11.81 7.57 -4.58
CA GLY A 52 -11.35 6.21 -4.38
C GLY A 52 -10.48 5.69 -5.52
N VAL A 53 -9.51 4.82 -5.21
CA VAL A 53 -8.61 4.23 -6.20
C VAL A 53 -8.50 2.72 -6.01
N MET A 54 -8.76 1.95 -7.06
CA MET A 54 -8.36 0.55 -7.16
C MET A 54 -7.05 0.45 -7.93
N VAL A 55 -6.07 -0.22 -7.32
CA VAL A 55 -4.73 -0.38 -7.88
C VAL A 55 -4.57 -1.79 -8.44
N ILE A 56 -4.29 -1.88 -9.74
CA ILE A 56 -3.98 -3.13 -10.43
C ILE A 56 -2.51 -3.11 -10.81
N SER A 57 -1.75 -4.09 -10.34
CA SER A 57 -0.36 -4.29 -10.72
C SER A 57 -0.25 -5.34 -11.83
N HIS A 58 0.41 -4.99 -12.94
CA HIS A 58 0.72 -5.93 -14.02
C HIS A 58 2.14 -6.47 -13.89
N LYS A 59 3.11 -5.57 -13.64
CA LYS A 59 4.52 -5.92 -13.52
C LYS A 59 5.23 -4.94 -12.60
N ASN A 60 5.93 -5.47 -11.61
CA ASN A 60 6.77 -4.67 -10.71
C ASN A 60 8.18 -5.24 -10.73
N THR A 61 9.18 -4.35 -10.79
CA THR A 61 10.59 -4.73 -10.72
C THR A 61 11.31 -3.74 -9.83
N VAL A 62 11.63 -4.18 -8.62
CA VAL A 62 12.43 -3.42 -7.67
C VAL A 62 13.89 -3.45 -8.12
N HIS A 63 14.57 -2.32 -8.07
CA HIS A 63 15.98 -2.20 -8.44
C HIS A 63 16.85 -2.68 -7.28
N VAL A 64 16.99 -4.00 -7.17
CA VAL A 64 17.78 -4.67 -6.14
C VAL A 64 18.79 -5.62 -6.77
N ARG A 65 19.85 -5.93 -6.02
CA ARG A 65 20.85 -6.95 -6.35
C ARG A 65 21.17 -7.80 -5.14
N GLN A 66 21.54 -9.04 -5.37
CA GLN A 66 22.16 -9.92 -4.37
C GLN A 66 23.66 -9.96 -4.61
N PRO A 67 24.49 -9.29 -3.79
CA PRO A 67 25.94 -9.19 -4.04
C PRO A 67 26.65 -10.55 -4.15
N LYS A 68 26.18 -11.55 -3.38
CA LYS A 68 26.76 -12.90 -3.34
C LYS A 68 25.98 -13.92 -4.19
N GLY A 69 24.90 -13.50 -4.86
CA GLY A 69 23.96 -14.39 -5.55
C GLY A 69 23.03 -15.19 -4.63
N TRP A 70 23.17 -15.05 -3.31
CA TRP A 70 22.30 -15.63 -2.29
C TRP A 70 22.18 -14.68 -1.10
N GLY A 71 21.14 -14.86 -0.29
CA GLY A 71 20.85 -14.02 0.89
C GLY A 71 20.06 -12.76 0.55
N ASP A 72 20.31 -11.71 1.32
CA ASP A 72 19.49 -10.49 1.28
C ASP A 72 19.70 -9.66 0.01
N TYR A 73 18.63 -9.00 -0.39
CA TYR A 73 18.63 -8.03 -1.48
C TYR A 73 19.11 -6.67 -0.96
N VAL A 74 20.00 -6.03 -1.71
CA VAL A 74 20.48 -4.66 -1.46
C VAL A 74 20.02 -3.76 -2.61
N PHE A 75 19.60 -2.53 -2.29
CA PHE A 75 19.14 -1.57 -3.29
C PHE A 75 20.26 -1.12 -4.24
N ALA A 76 19.91 -0.91 -5.51
CA ALA A 76 20.78 -0.28 -6.47
C ALA A 76 20.69 1.25 -6.35
N LEU A 77 21.71 1.84 -5.74
CA LEU A 77 21.76 3.28 -5.45
C LEU A 77 22.29 4.10 -6.64
N SER A 78 21.98 5.41 -6.65
CA SER A 78 22.61 6.37 -7.56
C SER A 78 23.73 7.14 -6.89
N ARG A 79 24.70 7.58 -7.70
CA ARG A 79 25.75 8.48 -7.24
C ARG A 79 25.21 9.90 -7.17
N ASN A 80 25.22 10.48 -5.97
CA ASN A 80 24.88 11.88 -5.77
C ASN A 80 26.03 12.79 -6.26
N PRO A 81 25.73 14.04 -6.65
CA PRO A 81 26.76 15.03 -6.96
C PRO A 81 27.76 15.20 -5.82
N LEU A 82 28.99 15.58 -6.17
CA LEU A 82 30.01 15.87 -5.17
C LEU A 82 29.61 17.08 -4.32
N THR A 83 30.12 17.11 -3.09
CA THR A 83 29.92 18.25 -2.19
C THR A 83 30.63 19.50 -2.71
N LYS A 84 30.35 20.66 -2.10
CA LYS A 84 31.03 21.93 -2.43
C LYS A 84 32.56 21.84 -2.33
N LYS A 85 33.09 20.95 -1.49
CA LYS A 85 34.54 20.72 -1.31
C LYS A 85 35.13 19.70 -2.32
N GLY A 86 34.30 19.09 -3.16
CA GLY A 86 34.69 18.02 -4.08
C GLY A 86 34.65 16.61 -3.46
N ASP A 87 34.31 16.48 -2.18
CA ASP A 87 34.22 15.19 -1.49
C ASP A 87 32.93 14.45 -1.87
N THR A 88 32.97 13.12 -1.74
CA THR A 88 31.80 12.25 -1.92
C THR A 88 30.71 12.61 -0.91
N ALA A 89 29.51 12.91 -1.39
CA ALA A 89 28.37 13.17 -0.53
C ALA A 89 27.97 11.91 0.25
N PRO A 90 27.43 12.04 1.48
CA PRO A 90 26.86 10.92 2.21
C PRO A 90 25.87 10.13 1.36
N ILE A 91 25.97 8.81 1.42
CA ILE A 91 25.11 7.89 0.68
C ILE A 91 23.84 7.69 1.49
N ASN A 92 22.74 8.25 1.01
CA ASN A 92 21.40 7.95 1.51
C ASN A 92 20.83 6.81 0.68
N GLU A 93 20.41 5.73 1.34
CA GLU A 93 19.81 4.60 0.64
C GLU A 93 18.39 4.95 0.19
N GLU A 94 18.14 4.86 -1.12
CA GLU A 94 16.83 5.07 -1.72
C GLU A 94 16.45 3.81 -2.50
N GLY A 95 15.33 3.20 -2.13
CA GLY A 95 14.76 2.08 -2.88
C GLY A 95 13.99 2.60 -4.09
N ARG A 96 14.33 2.09 -5.28
CA ARG A 96 13.65 2.44 -6.53
C ARG A 96 13.02 1.22 -7.17
N LEU A 97 11.90 1.42 -7.86
CA LEU A 97 11.23 0.39 -8.64
C LEU A 97 10.74 0.94 -9.99
N SER A 98 10.63 0.04 -10.96
CA SER A 98 9.86 0.26 -12.18
C SER A 98 8.56 -0.55 -12.07
N MET A 99 7.43 0.09 -12.32
CA MET A 99 6.12 -0.56 -12.27
C MET A 99 5.27 -0.26 -13.49
N GLU A 100 4.47 -1.24 -13.86
CA GLU A 100 3.40 -1.15 -14.83
C GLU A 100 2.09 -1.48 -14.12
N ILE A 101 1.24 -0.48 -13.99
CA ILE A 101 0.00 -0.56 -13.21
C ILE A 101 -1.18 -0.03 -14.03
N SER A 102 -2.39 -0.45 -13.70
CA SER A 102 -3.60 0.26 -14.10
C SER A 102 -4.30 0.79 -12.86
N LEU A 103 -4.91 1.96 -12.99
CA LEU A 103 -5.65 2.61 -11.91
C LEU A 103 -7.10 2.76 -12.35
N LEU A 104 -8.01 2.34 -11.49
CA LEU A 104 -9.43 2.62 -11.64
C LEU A 104 -9.82 3.60 -10.53
N VAL A 105 -10.17 4.83 -10.93
CA VAL A 105 -10.41 5.93 -10.01
C VAL A 105 -11.89 6.25 -9.98
N GLU A 106 -12.49 6.24 -8.79
CA GLU A 106 -13.88 6.59 -8.55
C GLU A 106 -14.11 8.08 -8.80
N MET A 107 -15.13 8.40 -9.60
CA MET A 107 -15.53 9.76 -9.95
C MET A 107 -16.82 10.15 -9.22
N LYS A 108 -16.81 11.31 -8.59
CA LYS A 108 -17.96 11.97 -7.99
C LYS A 108 -18.33 13.21 -8.80
N GLY A 109 -19.63 13.48 -8.96
CA GLY A 109 -20.13 14.66 -9.68
C GLY A 109 -20.32 14.48 -11.20
N TYR A 110 -19.85 13.38 -11.78
CA TYR A 110 -20.06 13.07 -13.19
C TYR A 110 -21.38 12.33 -13.42
N GLN A 111 -22.24 12.87 -14.30
CA GLN A 111 -23.50 12.23 -14.68
C GLN A 111 -23.32 11.35 -15.92
N ALA A 112 -23.85 10.13 -15.87
CA ALA A 112 -23.77 9.19 -16.99
C ALA A 112 -24.54 9.74 -18.21
N GLY A 113 -23.89 9.77 -19.38
CA GLY A 113 -24.48 10.23 -20.64
C GLY A 113 -23.95 11.59 -21.13
N ASP A 114 -23.18 12.32 -20.32
CA ASP A 114 -22.53 13.56 -20.75
C ASP A 114 -21.21 13.28 -21.49
N GLN A 115 -21.34 12.96 -22.77
CA GLN A 115 -20.18 12.63 -23.63
C GLN A 115 -19.19 13.78 -23.74
N VAL A 116 -19.67 15.04 -23.78
CA VAL A 116 -18.81 16.22 -23.95
C VAL A 116 -17.91 16.39 -22.73
N THR A 117 -18.50 16.36 -21.53
CA THR A 117 -17.74 16.44 -20.27
C THR A 117 -16.79 15.25 -20.12
N GLY A 118 -17.22 14.06 -20.54
CA GLY A 118 -16.39 12.86 -20.49
C GLY A 118 -15.15 12.90 -21.39
N GLU A 119 -15.31 13.42 -22.62
CA GLU A 119 -14.21 13.63 -23.57
C GLU A 119 -13.25 14.72 -23.08
N GLN A 120 -13.78 15.84 -22.56
CA GLN A 120 -12.97 16.90 -21.97
C GLN A 120 -12.17 16.42 -20.77
N LEU A 121 -12.79 15.64 -19.87
CA LEU A 121 -12.13 15.04 -18.72
C LEU A 121 -11.00 14.09 -19.16
N THR A 122 -11.29 13.19 -20.09
CA THR A 122 -10.32 12.23 -20.61
C THR A 122 -9.14 12.93 -21.28
N CYS A 123 -9.41 13.97 -22.07
CA CYS A 123 -8.40 14.80 -22.71
C CYS A 123 -7.54 15.54 -21.67
N ALA A 124 -8.17 16.19 -20.69
CA ALA A 124 -7.47 16.90 -19.61
C ALA A 124 -6.55 15.97 -18.82
N VAL A 125 -7.05 14.79 -18.40
CA VAL A 125 -6.24 13.78 -17.69
C VAL A 125 -5.08 13.31 -18.56
N THR A 126 -5.33 13.00 -19.83
CA THR A 126 -4.28 12.56 -20.78
C THR A 126 -3.14 13.58 -20.89
N HIS A 127 -3.44 14.87 -20.91
CA HIS A 127 -2.44 15.94 -20.91
C HIS A 127 -1.76 16.15 -19.56
N LEU A 128 -2.46 15.89 -18.44
CA LEU A 128 -1.93 16.06 -17.10
C LEU A 128 -0.98 14.92 -16.68
N LEU A 129 -1.23 13.68 -17.09
CA LEU A 129 -0.49 12.50 -16.64
C LEU A 129 1.04 12.63 -16.79
N PRO A 130 1.61 13.08 -17.93
CA PRO A 130 3.06 13.23 -18.07
C PRO A 130 3.68 14.31 -17.17
N THR A 131 2.88 15.27 -16.69
CA THR A 131 3.33 16.36 -15.81
C THR A 131 3.39 15.96 -14.34
N LEU A 132 2.84 14.79 -14.01
CA LEU A 132 2.71 14.30 -12.65
C LEU A 132 3.76 13.23 -12.35
N ARG A 133 3.90 12.96 -11.05
CA ARG A 133 4.73 11.87 -10.53
C ARG A 133 3.86 10.95 -9.69
N LEU A 134 4.14 9.65 -9.76
CA LEU A 134 3.46 8.65 -8.93
C LEU A 134 4.48 7.97 -8.02
N ALA A 135 4.23 8.02 -6.71
CA ALA A 135 5.16 7.55 -5.68
C ALA A 135 6.60 8.09 -5.88
N GLY A 136 6.73 9.36 -6.26
CA GLY A 136 8.02 10.01 -6.57
C GLY A 136 8.62 9.67 -7.95
N GLY A 137 8.11 8.64 -8.62
CA GLY A 137 8.57 8.19 -9.94
C GLY A 137 7.99 8.99 -11.10
N GLN A 138 8.65 8.89 -12.25
CA GLN A 138 8.25 9.57 -13.49
C GLN A 138 7.34 8.67 -14.32
N ILE A 139 6.25 9.23 -14.83
CA ILE A 139 5.35 8.56 -15.77
C ILE A 139 5.97 8.65 -17.17
N VAL A 140 6.33 7.51 -17.75
CA VAL A 140 6.99 7.47 -19.08
C VAL A 140 5.97 7.28 -20.20
N ARG A 141 5.00 6.38 -19.98
CA ARG A 141 3.94 6.04 -20.96
C ARG A 141 2.71 5.48 -20.27
N PHE A 142 1.58 5.53 -20.97
CA PHE A 142 0.34 4.85 -20.61
C PHE A 142 -0.36 4.35 -21.89
N GLU A 143 -1.24 3.36 -21.78
CA GLU A 143 -1.94 2.79 -22.95
C GLU A 143 -3.16 3.63 -23.34
N SER A 144 -4.06 3.88 -22.40
CA SER A 144 -5.28 4.66 -22.65
C SER A 144 -5.85 5.23 -21.36
N VAL A 145 -6.61 6.31 -21.50
CA VAL A 145 -7.48 6.85 -20.45
C VAL A 145 -8.91 6.75 -20.97
N SER A 146 -9.81 6.18 -20.19
CA SER A 146 -11.22 6.02 -20.60
C SER A 146 -12.15 6.06 -19.40
N ILE A 147 -13.35 6.58 -19.59
CA ILE A 147 -14.41 6.50 -18.59
C ILE A 147 -15.17 5.19 -18.78
N THR A 148 -15.39 4.47 -17.69
CA THR A 148 -16.09 3.19 -17.68
C THR A 148 -17.27 3.24 -16.72
N THR A 149 -18.44 2.86 -17.23
CA THR A 149 -19.64 2.62 -16.40
C THR A 149 -19.58 1.19 -15.85
N LEU A 150 -20.07 0.96 -14.63
CA LEU A 150 -20.12 -0.40 -14.03
C LEU A 150 -21.17 -1.32 -14.67
N ASP A 151 -21.85 -0.92 -15.75
CA ASP A 151 -22.89 -1.73 -16.39
C ASP A 151 -22.34 -3.09 -16.84
N ASN A 152 -21.01 -3.22 -17.01
CA ASN A 152 -20.33 -4.49 -17.26
C ASN A 152 -18.98 -4.58 -16.52
N GLU A 153 -19.00 -4.72 -15.19
CA GLU A 153 -17.78 -4.88 -14.36
C GLU A 153 -16.83 -5.97 -14.88
N LEU A 154 -17.38 -7.11 -15.31
CA LEU A 154 -16.61 -8.23 -15.82
C LEU A 154 -15.87 -7.91 -17.12
N ALA A 155 -16.45 -7.10 -18.01
CA ALA A 155 -15.75 -6.65 -19.21
C ALA A 155 -14.56 -5.75 -18.85
N THR A 156 -14.75 -4.81 -17.92
CA THR A 156 -13.70 -3.90 -17.43
C THR A 156 -12.56 -4.67 -16.78
N LEU A 157 -12.87 -5.61 -15.89
CA LEU A 157 -11.87 -6.46 -15.25
C LEU A 157 -11.11 -7.31 -16.27
N ARG A 158 -11.79 -7.82 -17.31
CA ARG A 158 -11.13 -8.58 -18.38
C ARG A 158 -10.13 -7.76 -19.18
N GLN A 159 -10.40 -6.46 -19.41
CA GLN A 159 -9.48 -5.57 -20.11
C GLN A 159 -8.20 -5.27 -19.31
N LEU A 160 -8.25 -5.44 -17.99
CA LEU A 160 -7.14 -5.23 -17.07
C LEU A 160 -6.30 -6.50 -16.85
N MET A 161 -6.66 -7.61 -17.50
CA MET A 161 -5.85 -8.83 -17.45
C MET A 161 -4.70 -8.76 -18.47
N PRO A 162 -3.52 -9.35 -18.15
CA PRO A 162 -3.15 -9.96 -16.88
C PRO A 162 -2.80 -8.92 -15.82
N GLY A 163 -3.31 -9.05 -14.60
CA GLY A 163 -3.02 -8.14 -13.48
C GLY A 163 -3.56 -8.67 -12.17
N PHE A 164 -3.03 -8.15 -11.06
CA PHE A 164 -3.48 -8.44 -9.70
C PHE A 164 -3.93 -7.15 -9.04
N ALA A 165 -5.11 -7.15 -8.43
CA ALA A 165 -5.58 -6.04 -7.62
C ALA A 165 -5.08 -6.16 -6.19
N LEU A 166 -4.69 -5.04 -5.61
CA LEU A 166 -4.37 -4.96 -4.18
C LEU A 166 -5.65 -4.69 -3.39
N VAL A 167 -6.01 -5.60 -2.50
CA VAL A 167 -7.23 -5.53 -1.67
C VAL A 167 -6.87 -5.40 -0.20
N ASP A 168 -7.60 -4.58 0.56
CA ASP A 168 -7.44 -4.46 2.00
C ASP A 168 -7.85 -5.76 2.70
N ARG A 169 -7.02 -6.22 3.64
CA ARG A 169 -7.28 -7.35 4.54
C ARG A 169 -6.98 -7.03 5.99
N SER A 170 -7.28 -5.80 6.41
CA SER A 170 -7.25 -5.40 7.81
C SER A 170 -8.12 -6.28 8.71
N ASP A 171 -9.22 -6.83 8.18
CA ASP A 171 -10.09 -7.83 8.83
C ASP A 171 -9.34 -9.12 9.18
N TYR A 172 -8.50 -9.64 8.27
CA TYR A 172 -7.72 -10.86 8.53
C TYR A 172 -6.68 -10.65 9.63
N LEU A 173 -6.07 -9.47 9.67
CA LEU A 173 -5.12 -9.09 10.72
C LEU A 173 -5.82 -9.04 12.09
N ALA A 174 -6.97 -8.37 12.18
CA ALA A 174 -7.75 -8.26 13.41
C ALA A 174 -8.22 -9.65 13.91
N ALA A 175 -8.74 -10.49 13.02
CA ALA A 175 -9.16 -11.85 13.37
C ALA A 175 -7.98 -12.72 13.85
N HIS A 176 -6.82 -12.62 13.19
CA HIS A 176 -5.63 -13.35 13.60
C HIS A 176 -5.10 -12.88 14.96
N TYR A 177 -5.09 -11.57 15.20
CA TYR A 177 -4.67 -11.00 16.47
C TYR A 177 -5.53 -11.51 17.63
N ARG A 178 -6.87 -11.52 17.48
CA ARG A 178 -7.78 -12.10 18.48
C ARG A 178 -7.48 -13.58 18.76
N ALA A 179 -7.29 -14.38 17.71
CA ALA A 179 -6.95 -15.80 17.85
C ALA A 179 -5.56 -16.04 18.48
N LEU A 180 -4.64 -15.09 18.34
CA LEU A 180 -3.31 -15.14 18.95
C LEU A 180 -3.38 -14.76 20.44
N GLN A 181 -4.14 -13.71 20.78
CA GLN A 181 -4.39 -13.30 22.17
C GLN A 181 -5.08 -14.39 23.00
N GLU A 182 -5.97 -15.18 22.40
CA GLU A 182 -6.61 -16.33 23.07
C GLU A 182 -5.60 -17.42 23.47
N LYS A 183 -4.48 -17.53 22.75
CA LYS A 183 -3.42 -18.52 23.02
C LYS A 183 -2.31 -17.96 23.91
N ASP A 184 -1.96 -16.70 23.71
CA ASP A 184 -0.92 -15.99 24.43
C ASP A 184 -1.36 -14.56 24.72
N SER A 185 -1.61 -14.28 26.00
CA SER A 185 -2.06 -12.96 26.45
C SER A 185 -1.00 -11.87 26.30
N THR A 186 0.27 -12.23 26.02
CA THR A 186 1.37 -11.27 25.85
C THR A 186 1.64 -10.90 24.38
N ALA A 187 0.93 -11.53 23.44
CA ALA A 187 1.13 -11.31 22.03
C ALA A 187 0.74 -9.89 21.58
N THR A 188 1.60 -9.25 20.80
CA THR A 188 1.37 -7.90 20.27
C THR A 188 0.72 -7.93 18.88
N GLN A 189 0.13 -6.80 18.46
CA GLN A 189 -0.39 -6.67 17.09
C GLN A 189 0.73 -6.79 16.05
N PHE A 190 1.95 -6.36 16.40
CA PHE A 190 3.12 -6.47 15.56
C PHE A 190 3.53 -7.94 15.32
N ASP A 191 3.45 -8.80 16.35
CA ASP A 191 3.70 -10.23 16.21
C ASP A 191 2.68 -10.87 15.25
N ALA A 192 1.40 -10.54 15.42
CA ALA A 192 0.34 -11.00 14.52
C ALA A 192 0.58 -10.53 13.08
N TRP A 193 1.14 -9.34 12.86
CA TRP A 193 1.48 -8.81 11.54
C TRP A 193 2.70 -9.53 10.93
N CYS A 194 3.74 -9.83 11.71
CA CYS A 194 4.90 -10.61 11.27
C CYS A 194 4.56 -12.06 10.88
N ASP A 195 3.49 -12.62 11.43
CA ASP A 195 3.03 -13.96 11.08
C ASP A 195 2.49 -14.07 9.65
N PHE A 196 2.06 -12.97 9.04
CA PHE A 196 1.65 -12.96 7.64
C PHE A 196 2.84 -12.99 6.66
N THR A 197 4.03 -12.56 7.10
CA THR A 197 5.24 -12.53 6.25
C THR A 197 6.10 -13.77 6.44
N SER A 198 6.22 -14.26 7.67
CA SER A 198 7.14 -15.34 8.02
C SER A 198 6.76 -16.70 7.40
N LEU A 199 7.77 -17.50 7.10
CA LEU A 199 7.63 -18.91 6.73
C LEU A 199 8.00 -19.76 7.94
N LYS A 200 7.00 -20.38 8.56
CA LYS A 200 7.17 -21.16 9.79
C LYS A 200 7.25 -22.66 9.47
N TYR A 201 8.12 -23.36 10.17
CA TYR A 201 8.24 -24.82 10.11
C TYR A 201 8.19 -25.38 11.54
N GLU A 202 7.48 -26.48 11.71
CA GLU A 202 7.34 -27.19 12.98
C GLU A 202 7.99 -28.56 12.86
N ALA A 203 8.86 -28.89 13.81
CA ALA A 203 9.48 -30.20 13.91
C ALA A 203 8.56 -31.16 14.68
N LYS A 204 8.06 -32.20 14.02
CA LYS A 204 7.28 -33.27 14.66
C LYS A 204 8.14 -34.51 14.85
N ARG A 205 8.11 -35.05 16.06
CA ARG A 205 8.86 -36.26 16.42
C ARG A 205 8.26 -37.46 15.69
N ILE A 206 9.12 -38.24 15.03
CA ILE A 206 8.73 -39.54 14.48
C ILE A 206 8.77 -40.53 15.64
N VAL A 207 7.59 -41.04 16.04
CA VAL A 207 7.48 -42.07 17.07
C VAL A 207 7.48 -43.43 16.37
N ASP A 208 8.66 -43.96 16.06
CA ASP A 208 8.77 -45.33 15.56
C ASP A 208 8.43 -46.30 16.71
N SER A 209 7.26 -46.92 16.64
CA SER A 209 6.79 -47.94 17.61
C SER A 209 7.58 -49.27 17.54
N SER A 210 8.69 -49.33 16.79
CA SER A 210 9.45 -50.55 16.50
C SER A 210 10.95 -50.46 16.76
N SER A 211 11.45 -49.41 17.41
CA SER A 211 12.87 -49.34 17.83
C SER A 211 13.01 -48.94 19.29
N SER A 212 12.84 -49.95 20.16
CA SER A 212 13.56 -50.02 21.42
C SER A 212 15.07 -49.95 21.14
N SER A 213 15.76 -49.04 21.84
CA SER A 213 17.21 -48.78 21.83
C SER A 213 17.76 -47.95 20.66
N ASN A 214 18.09 -46.69 20.94
CA ASN A 214 19.24 -46.00 20.36
C ASN A 214 19.92 -45.21 21.49
N GLU A 215 21.14 -45.60 21.85
CA GLU A 215 21.98 -45.03 22.92
C GLU A 215 22.64 -43.69 22.55
N SER A 216 22.04 -42.93 21.64
CA SER A 216 22.44 -41.56 21.33
C SER A 216 21.18 -40.72 21.32
N GLY A 217 21.11 -39.70 22.19
CA GLY A 217 19.92 -38.86 22.45
C GLY A 217 19.38 -38.04 21.28
N THR A 218 19.71 -38.40 20.04
CA THR A 218 19.22 -37.79 18.81
C THR A 218 17.91 -38.45 18.39
N VAL A 219 16.82 -37.73 18.64
CA VAL A 219 15.47 -38.09 18.22
C VAL A 219 15.26 -37.66 16.77
N LYS A 220 14.82 -38.57 15.89
CA LYS A 220 14.45 -38.21 14.52
C LYS A 220 13.19 -37.33 14.53
N ALA A 221 13.25 -36.21 13.81
CA ALA A 221 12.14 -35.28 13.64
C ALA A 221 11.92 -34.98 12.15
N GLU A 222 10.66 -34.85 11.77
CA GLU A 222 10.24 -34.41 10.44
C GLU A 222 9.81 -32.94 10.52
N TRP A 223 10.30 -32.11 9.59
CA TRP A 223 9.93 -30.71 9.52
C TRP A 223 8.72 -30.53 8.61
N HIS A 224 7.64 -29.99 9.16
CA HIS A 224 6.44 -29.69 8.40
C HIS A 224 6.24 -28.19 8.28
N TYR A 225 5.89 -27.75 7.08
CA TYR A 225 5.51 -26.36 6.84
C TYR A 225 4.21 -26.04 7.60
N VAL A 226 4.26 -24.99 8.42
CA VAL A 226 3.08 -24.44 9.10
C VAL A 226 2.43 -23.45 8.16
N ARG A 227 1.14 -23.67 7.87
CA ARG A 227 0.39 -22.78 6.98
C ARG A 227 0.26 -21.39 7.61
N LYS A 228 0.28 -20.37 6.75
CA LYS A 228 -0.05 -18.99 7.13
C LYS A 228 -1.47 -18.89 7.70
N PRO A 229 -1.77 -17.86 8.50
CA PRO A 229 -3.08 -17.70 9.15
C PRO A 229 -4.26 -17.79 8.18
N HIS A 230 -4.10 -17.20 7.00
CA HIS A 230 -5.11 -17.19 5.94
C HIS A 230 -4.48 -17.60 4.59
N PRO A 231 -5.24 -18.27 3.71
CA PRO A 231 -4.79 -18.59 2.36
C PRO A 231 -4.78 -17.33 1.47
N GLY A 232 -3.98 -17.37 0.40
CA GLY A 232 -3.84 -16.26 -0.55
C GLY A 232 -2.44 -15.64 -0.51
N TYR A 233 -2.24 -14.63 -1.37
CA TYR A 233 -0.98 -13.89 -1.41
C TYR A 233 -1.09 -12.64 -0.55
N LEU A 234 -0.92 -12.84 0.76
CA LEU A 234 -0.99 -11.80 1.78
C LEU A 234 0.38 -11.13 1.93
N VAL A 235 0.35 -9.80 1.96
CA VAL A 235 1.53 -8.95 2.04
C VAL A 235 1.34 -7.85 3.08
N PRO A 236 2.39 -7.50 3.83
CA PRO A 236 2.38 -6.35 4.70
C PRO A 236 2.39 -5.07 3.85
N ILE A 237 1.55 -4.11 4.18
CA ILE A 237 1.44 -2.85 3.45
C ILE A 237 1.35 -1.67 4.40
N ASN A 238 1.87 -0.53 3.96
CA ASN A 238 1.63 0.74 4.62
C ASN A 238 0.32 1.33 4.09
N THR A 239 -0.62 1.57 4.99
CA THR A 239 -1.97 2.05 4.67
C THR A 239 -2.20 3.51 5.01
N GLY A 240 -1.34 4.12 5.83
CA GLY A 240 -1.59 5.47 6.30
C GLY A 240 -0.67 5.90 7.42
N TYR A 241 -1.21 6.72 8.31
CA TYR A 241 -0.49 7.35 9.38
C TYR A 241 -1.31 7.36 10.68
N CYS A 242 -0.60 7.30 11.81
CA CYS A 242 -1.14 7.52 13.15
C CYS A 242 -0.52 8.79 13.72
N ALA A 243 -1.32 9.71 14.22
CA ALA A 243 -0.83 10.89 14.91
C ALA A 243 -0.09 10.48 16.20
N ILE A 244 1.05 11.10 16.46
CA ILE A 244 1.82 10.98 17.71
C ILE A 244 1.90 12.30 18.47
N SER A 245 1.16 13.31 18.01
CA SER A 245 1.05 14.61 18.65
C SER A 245 -0.36 15.16 18.51
N LYS A 246 -0.66 16.20 19.30
CA LYS A 246 -1.79 17.08 19.02
C LYS A 246 -1.67 17.76 17.65
N VAL A 247 -2.79 18.26 17.17
CA VAL A 247 -2.82 19.16 16.00
C VAL A 247 -2.30 20.51 16.45
N TYR A 248 -1.24 20.97 15.81
CA TYR A 248 -0.67 22.30 16.03
C TYR A 248 -1.29 23.30 15.05
N GLU A 249 -1.62 24.46 15.58
CA GLU A 249 -2.24 25.54 14.80
C GLU A 249 -1.20 26.27 13.92
N GLN A 250 -1.71 27.13 13.04
CA GLN A 250 -0.89 27.90 12.10
C GLN A 250 0.21 28.70 12.85
N GLY A 251 1.47 28.51 12.43
CA GLY A 251 2.61 29.24 12.98
C GLY A 251 3.22 28.67 14.26
N GLU A 252 2.67 27.59 14.83
CA GLU A 252 3.25 26.94 16.01
C GLU A 252 4.50 26.10 15.69
N ILE A 253 4.56 25.50 14.48
CA ILE A 253 5.69 24.71 14.01
C ILE A 253 6.51 25.49 12.98
N ALA A 254 7.83 25.58 13.22
CA ALA A 254 8.78 26.16 12.28
C ALA A 254 9.09 25.23 11.09
N ASN A 255 9.50 25.80 9.95
CA ASN A 255 9.95 25.07 8.74
C ASN A 255 8.91 24.12 8.12
N ILE A 256 7.62 24.38 8.30
CA ILE A 256 6.54 23.65 7.61
C ILE A 256 6.44 24.06 6.14
N ARG A 257 5.92 23.13 5.32
CA ARG A 257 5.79 23.33 3.86
C ARG A 257 4.81 24.45 3.51
N ASP A 258 3.72 24.55 4.25
CA ASP A 258 2.70 25.58 4.10
C ASP A 258 2.34 26.13 5.49
N PRO A 259 2.64 27.41 5.79
CA PRO A 259 2.36 27.99 7.09
C PRO A 259 0.88 28.17 7.41
N LEU A 260 0.00 28.04 6.40
CA LEU A 260 -1.45 28.23 6.55
C LEU A 260 -2.21 26.92 6.83
N VAL A 261 -1.54 25.77 6.84
CA VAL A 261 -2.18 24.48 7.07
C VAL A 261 -1.79 23.94 8.44
N PRO A 262 -2.74 23.54 9.30
CA PRO A 262 -2.45 22.88 10.56
C PRO A 262 -1.59 21.64 10.35
N ALA A 263 -0.68 21.38 11.28
CA ALA A 263 0.30 20.30 11.16
C ALA A 263 0.36 19.47 12.44
N LEU A 264 0.74 18.20 12.30
CA LEU A 264 0.96 17.27 13.40
C LEU A 264 2.08 16.31 13.03
N PHE A 265 2.70 15.70 14.03
CA PHE A 265 3.66 14.63 13.83
C PHE A 265 2.93 13.29 13.77
N ALA A 266 3.32 12.44 12.83
CA ALA A 266 2.69 11.15 12.62
C ALA A 266 3.71 10.06 12.30
N GLU A 267 3.37 8.83 12.68
CA GLU A 267 4.09 7.62 12.31
C GLU A 267 3.33 6.81 11.26
N ALA A 268 4.03 5.91 10.57
CA ALA A 268 3.44 5.06 9.56
C ALA A 268 2.55 3.97 10.18
N ALA A 269 1.35 3.80 9.63
CA ALA A 269 0.43 2.75 10.01
C ALA A 269 0.48 1.58 9.01
N TYR A 270 0.57 0.36 9.54
CA TYR A 270 0.69 -0.86 8.75
C TYR A 270 -0.57 -1.72 8.85
N SER A 271 -0.85 -2.42 7.76
CA SER A 271 -1.92 -3.42 7.66
C SER A 271 -1.45 -4.58 6.79
N VAL A 272 -2.36 -5.49 6.49
CA VAL A 272 -2.18 -6.58 5.54
C VAL A 272 -3.04 -6.32 4.30
N GLY A 273 -2.45 -6.50 3.12
CA GLY A 273 -3.14 -6.50 1.84
C GLY A 273 -3.06 -7.86 1.19
N GLU A 274 -3.99 -8.14 0.28
CA GLU A 274 -4.00 -9.34 -0.55
C GLU A 274 -3.85 -8.95 -2.02
N TRP A 275 -2.87 -9.56 -2.71
CA TRP A 275 -2.86 -9.50 -4.17
C TRP A 275 -3.79 -10.57 -4.72
N LYS A 276 -4.93 -10.13 -5.25
CA LYS A 276 -5.96 -11.01 -5.79
C LYS A 276 -6.05 -10.92 -7.31
N SER A 277 -6.20 -12.06 -7.97
CA SER A 277 -6.47 -12.09 -9.40
C SER A 277 -7.80 -11.41 -9.71
N LEU A 278 -7.86 -10.67 -10.82
CA LEU A 278 -9.05 -9.92 -11.24
C LEU A 278 -10.27 -10.82 -11.48
N HIS A 279 -10.05 -12.07 -11.91
CA HIS A 279 -11.13 -13.06 -12.06
C HIS A 279 -11.73 -13.51 -10.71
N GLY A 280 -10.95 -13.41 -9.63
CA GLY A 280 -11.38 -13.81 -8.28
C GLY A 280 -12.01 -12.66 -7.47
N LEU A 281 -12.14 -11.46 -8.03
CA LEU A 281 -12.74 -10.33 -7.34
C LEU A 281 -14.27 -10.45 -7.34
N PRO A 282 -14.93 -10.37 -6.17
CA PRO A 282 -16.39 -10.45 -6.09
C PRO A 282 -17.06 -9.20 -6.66
N SER A 283 -16.44 -8.03 -6.48
CA SER A 283 -16.87 -6.75 -7.04
C SER A 283 -15.72 -5.75 -7.04
N ILE A 284 -15.78 -4.77 -7.94
CA ILE A 284 -14.78 -3.69 -8.00
C ILE A 284 -14.75 -2.91 -6.67
N ASN A 285 -15.91 -2.69 -6.05
CA ASN A 285 -16.02 -1.91 -4.81
C ASN A 285 -15.17 -2.44 -3.66
N THR A 286 -15.00 -3.76 -3.56
CA THR A 286 -14.18 -4.38 -2.52
C THR A 286 -12.67 -4.08 -2.65
N ALA A 287 -12.21 -3.68 -3.83
CA ALA A 287 -10.81 -3.40 -4.13
C ALA A 287 -10.50 -1.89 -4.29
N ILE A 288 -11.48 -1.01 -4.12
CA ILE A 288 -11.28 0.45 -4.13
C ILE A 288 -10.82 0.87 -2.76
N TRP A 289 -9.69 1.55 -2.69
CA TRP A 289 -9.19 2.21 -1.49
C TRP A 289 -9.74 3.63 -1.40
N ARG A 290 -10.04 4.10 -0.19
CA ARG A 290 -10.50 5.47 0.09
C ARG A 290 -9.79 5.99 1.34
N TYR A 291 -9.62 7.31 1.42
CA TYR A 291 -9.18 7.93 2.67
C TYR A 291 -10.27 7.81 3.73
N GLN A 292 -9.87 7.37 4.90
CA GLN A 292 -10.66 7.32 6.12
C GLN A 292 -9.90 8.08 7.19
N HIS A 293 -10.51 9.13 7.70
CA HIS A 293 -9.88 10.00 8.69
C HIS A 293 -10.75 10.05 9.95
N GLN A 294 -10.17 9.61 11.05
CA GLN A 294 -10.73 9.71 12.38
C GLN A 294 -9.56 9.79 13.35
N TYR A 295 -9.31 10.97 13.93
CA TYR A 295 -8.18 11.20 14.84
C TYR A 295 -8.13 10.10 15.92
N PRO A 296 -6.95 9.48 16.18
CA PRO A 296 -5.61 9.82 15.68
C PRO A 296 -5.23 9.21 14.31
N TRP A 297 -6.15 8.49 13.66
CA TRP A 297 -5.88 7.69 12.46
C TRP A 297 -6.20 8.42 11.14
N TYR A 298 -5.23 8.40 10.23
CA TYR A 298 -5.40 8.79 8.83
C TYR A 298 -5.03 7.61 7.93
N LEU A 299 -6.02 6.78 7.57
CA LEU A 299 -5.81 5.50 6.92
C LEU A 299 -6.44 5.46 5.54
N ALA A 300 -5.88 4.62 4.67
CA ALA A 300 -6.54 4.17 3.46
C ALA A 300 -7.17 2.80 3.72
N LYS A 301 -8.47 2.66 3.49
CA LYS A 301 -9.19 1.39 3.62
C LYS A 301 -10.16 1.19 2.47
N SER A 302 -10.53 -0.06 2.18
CA SER A 302 -11.60 -0.32 1.21
C SER A 302 -12.98 -0.16 1.81
N GLU A 303 -13.16 -0.64 3.03
CA GLU A 303 -14.37 -0.52 3.82
C GLU A 303 -14.19 0.52 4.94
N PRO A 304 -15.24 1.28 5.29
CA PRO A 304 -15.19 2.23 6.41
C PRO A 304 -14.96 1.50 7.75
N PHE A 305 -14.65 2.24 8.80
CA PHE A 305 -14.54 1.66 10.15
C PHE A 305 -15.87 1.02 10.57
N VAL A 306 -15.84 -0.29 10.86
CA VAL A 306 -17.01 -1.06 11.36
C VAL A 306 -16.92 -1.23 12.88
N GLU A 307 -15.72 -1.15 13.46
CA GLU A 307 -15.45 -1.32 14.90
C GLU A 307 -14.91 -0.01 15.49
N ASP A 308 -15.09 0.17 16.81
CA ASP A 308 -14.48 1.26 17.58
C ASP A 308 -12.95 1.24 17.40
N LEU A 309 -12.35 2.43 17.31
CA LEU A 309 -10.93 2.59 17.07
C LEU A 309 -10.12 1.78 18.09
N VAL A 310 -9.19 0.96 17.60
CA VAL A 310 -8.15 0.41 18.46
C VAL A 310 -7.32 1.60 18.93
N GLU A 311 -7.40 1.91 20.23
CA GLU A 311 -6.52 2.88 20.85
C GLU A 311 -5.07 2.39 20.64
N PRO A 312 -4.17 3.24 20.13
CA PRO A 312 -2.77 2.84 20.03
C PRO A 312 -2.25 2.40 21.39
N ASP A 313 -1.44 1.35 21.43
CA ASP A 313 -0.99 0.69 22.67
C ASP A 313 -0.36 1.65 23.71
N ASN A 314 0.04 2.89 23.32
CA ASN A 314 0.57 3.94 24.20
C ASN A 314 0.18 5.39 23.76
N PHE A 315 -1.07 5.68 23.42
CA PHE A 315 -1.46 7.06 23.08
C PHE A 315 -1.71 7.91 24.34
N ASP A 316 -0.70 8.65 24.79
CA ASP A 316 -0.84 9.62 25.88
C ASP A 316 -1.00 11.04 25.31
N GLU A 317 -2.25 11.52 25.18
CA GLU A 317 -2.58 12.89 24.74
C GLU A 317 -1.89 13.97 25.59
N SER A 318 -1.50 13.64 26.82
CA SER A 318 -0.88 14.56 27.78
C SER A 318 0.64 14.55 27.77
N SER A 319 1.27 13.66 27.00
CA SER A 319 2.72 13.61 26.87
C SER A 319 3.23 14.78 26.02
N GLU A 320 3.52 15.90 26.69
CA GLU A 320 4.32 16.96 26.09
C GLU A 320 5.67 16.36 25.69
N MET A 321 5.84 16.09 24.39
CA MET A 321 7.11 15.66 23.81
C MET A 321 8.13 16.79 23.99
N THR A 322 8.91 16.72 25.07
CA THR A 322 10.11 17.55 25.25
C THR A 322 11.18 17.03 24.29
N PHE A 323 11.37 17.74 23.17
CA PHE A 323 12.51 17.57 22.27
C PHE A 323 13.74 18.33 22.78
#